data_AF-A0A841KR94-F1
#
_entry.id   AF-A0A841KR94-F1
#
_cell.length_a   1.000
_cell.length_b   1.000
_cell.length_c   1.000
_cell.angle_alpha   90.00
_cell.angle_beta   90.00
_cell.angle_gamma   90.00
#
_symmetry.space_group_name_H-M   'P 1'
#
loop_
_entity.id
_entity.type
_entity.pdbx_description
1 polymer ?
#
loop_
_entity_poly.entity_id
_entity_poly.type
_entity_poly.pdbx_seq_one_letter_code
_entity_poly.pdbx_strand_id
1 'polypeptide(L)'
;MKDRILSALSREESLEKIFDIEKLEDHEWIWINRDVFLNMCYNIGLDAEMTEIEIEAALGKIEDHEIFQILVKAFRKRNYIPIDQFQFARLELGYRPTLDIETVIFVKEAYYRKLFIHLSRQFDWMLKAMAIDTYFRMGLDYKSLREVYEELYEGNMRIIEDVFQKGEYSYLTGTWKHARKTDELYFYKSNEFFCSWAEGAVSSKFEEQIDRE
;
A
#
# COMPACT_ATOMS: atom_id res chain seq x y z
N MET A 1 5.31 -26.15 22.65
CA MET A 1 6.45 -25.37 22.13
C MET A 1 6.00 -24.31 21.16
N LYS A 2 5.33 -24.67 20.06
CA LYS A 2 4.65 -23.69 19.17
C LYS A 2 3.82 -22.64 19.92
N ASP A 3 2.88 -23.08 20.76
CA ASP A 3 2.02 -22.16 21.52
C ASP A 3 2.80 -21.22 22.46
N ARG A 4 3.98 -21.63 22.92
CA ARG A 4 4.84 -20.82 23.79
C ARG A 4 5.47 -19.67 23.00
N ILE A 5 6.02 -19.97 21.81
CA ILE A 5 6.55 -18.95 20.90
C ILE A 5 5.45 -17.96 20.51
N LEU A 6 4.30 -18.47 20.05
CA LEU A 6 3.16 -17.64 19.65
C LEU A 6 2.65 -16.77 20.82
N SER A 7 2.57 -17.33 22.03
CA SER A 7 2.17 -16.58 23.23
C SER A 7 3.20 -15.56 23.70
N ALA A 8 4.49 -15.77 23.43
CA ALA A 8 5.54 -14.83 23.80
C ALA A 8 5.55 -13.64 22.82
N LEU A 9 5.39 -13.92 21.52
CA LEU A 9 5.33 -12.91 20.46
C LEU A 9 4.03 -12.06 20.47
N SER A 10 2.96 -12.55 21.10
CA SER A 10 1.67 -11.84 21.13
C SER A 10 1.57 -10.74 22.19
N ARG A 11 2.59 -10.59 23.05
CA ARG A 11 2.57 -9.59 24.12
C ARG A 11 2.85 -8.20 23.54
N GLU A 12 1.92 -7.28 23.72
CA GLU A 12 2.02 -5.91 23.16
C GLU A 12 3.16 -5.10 23.74
N GLU A 13 3.46 -5.31 25.01
CA GLU A 13 4.54 -4.65 25.74
C GLU A 13 5.92 -5.11 25.27
N SER A 14 5.97 -6.11 24.39
CA SER A 14 7.22 -6.66 23.89
C SER A 14 7.55 -6.26 22.46
N LEU A 15 6.84 -5.36 21.76
CA LEU A 15 7.27 -5.01 20.39
C LEU A 15 8.68 -4.42 20.37
N GLU A 16 8.96 -3.46 21.25
CA GLU A 16 10.30 -2.89 21.46
C GLU A 16 11.32 -3.99 21.77
N LYS A 17 10.96 -4.91 22.67
CA LYS A 17 11.81 -6.04 23.04
C LYS A 17 12.00 -7.05 21.90
N ILE A 18 10.97 -7.34 21.12
CA ILE A 18 10.96 -8.30 20.00
C ILE A 18 11.94 -7.84 18.92
N PHE A 19 11.93 -6.54 18.61
CA PHE A 19 12.77 -5.97 17.56
C PHE A 19 14.09 -5.38 18.07
N ASP A 20 14.37 -5.48 19.37
CA ASP A 20 15.54 -4.87 20.01
C ASP A 20 15.70 -3.38 19.66
N ILE A 21 14.61 -2.63 19.82
CA ILE A 21 14.55 -1.18 19.57
C ILE A 21 14.17 -0.44 20.85
N GLU A 22 14.76 0.73 21.07
CA GLU A 22 14.49 1.53 22.28
C GLU A 22 13.05 2.03 22.33
N LYS A 23 12.56 2.55 21.19
CA LYS A 23 11.22 3.14 21.06
C LYS A 23 10.64 2.82 19.70
N LEU A 24 9.56 2.04 19.69
CA LEU A 24 8.83 1.73 18.46
C LEU A 24 8.33 2.99 17.74
N GLU A 25 8.05 4.06 18.49
CA GLU A 25 7.54 5.32 17.93
C GLU A 25 8.54 6.07 17.05
N ASP A 26 9.84 5.77 17.13
CA ASP A 26 10.87 6.46 16.33
C ASP A 26 11.00 5.85 14.92
N HIS A 27 10.41 4.69 14.67
CA HIS A 27 10.47 3.99 13.38
C HIS A 27 9.20 4.24 12.58
N GLU A 28 9.27 4.77 11.36
CA GLU A 28 8.05 4.98 10.55
C GLU A 28 7.51 3.68 9.94
N TRP A 29 8.37 2.68 9.80
CA TRP A 29 8.01 1.35 9.32
C TRP A 29 9.03 0.30 9.79
N ILE A 30 8.59 -0.96 9.83
CA ILE A 30 9.38 -2.15 10.16
C ILE A 30 9.02 -3.26 9.19
N TRP A 31 10.02 -3.91 8.61
CA TRP A 31 9.84 -5.08 7.75
C TRP A 31 10.01 -6.35 8.56
N ILE A 32 9.21 -7.38 8.26
CA ILE A 32 9.24 -8.66 8.96
C ILE A 32 9.09 -9.78 7.95
N ASN A 33 9.99 -10.75 8.03
CA ASN A 33 9.98 -11.99 7.26
C ASN A 33 10.55 -13.14 8.12
N ARG A 34 10.63 -14.34 7.54
CA ARG A 34 11.10 -15.53 8.26
C ARG A 34 12.53 -15.41 8.81
N ASP A 35 13.41 -14.64 8.18
CA ASP A 35 14.81 -14.53 8.60
C ASP A 35 14.97 -13.87 9.98
N VAL A 36 14.01 -13.03 10.39
CA VAL A 36 14.07 -12.34 11.67
C VAL A 36 13.38 -13.08 12.81
N PHE A 37 12.65 -14.17 12.54
CA PHE A 37 11.85 -14.85 13.56
C PHE A 37 12.68 -15.47 14.69
N LEU A 38 13.86 -16.00 14.38
CA LEU A 38 14.76 -16.54 15.39
C LEU A 38 15.27 -15.42 16.31
N ASN A 39 15.71 -14.30 15.72
CA ASN A 39 16.17 -13.13 16.48
C ASN A 39 15.05 -12.58 17.38
N MET A 40 13.81 -12.53 16.89
CA MET A 40 12.66 -12.12 17.70
C MET A 40 12.49 -13.00 18.95
N CYS A 41 12.72 -14.31 18.83
CA CYS A 41 12.65 -15.24 19.95
C CYS A 41 13.78 -15.02 20.96
N TYR A 42 14.99 -14.74 20.48
CA TYR A 42 16.13 -14.41 21.33
C TYR A 42 15.94 -13.10 22.08
N ASN A 43 15.49 -12.05 21.40
CA ASN A 43 15.36 -10.75 22.01
C ASN A 43 14.33 -10.75 23.15
N ILE A 44 13.29 -11.59 23.08
CA ILE A 44 12.33 -11.76 24.18
C ILE A 44 12.82 -12.70 25.30
N GLY A 45 13.96 -13.35 25.14
CA GLY A 45 14.63 -14.19 26.14
C GLY A 45 14.16 -15.65 26.17
N LEU A 46 13.71 -16.21 25.04
CA LEU A 46 13.29 -17.61 24.98
C LEU A 46 14.47 -18.59 25.10
N ASP A 47 15.69 -18.15 24.84
CA ASP A 47 16.94 -18.92 25.03
C ASP A 47 17.24 -19.28 26.48
N ALA A 48 16.67 -18.53 27.45
CA ALA A 48 16.77 -18.89 28.86
C ALA A 48 15.98 -20.16 29.21
N GLU A 49 15.03 -20.56 28.36
CA GLU A 49 14.08 -21.65 28.63
C GLU A 49 14.10 -22.76 27.57
N MET A 50 14.62 -22.46 26.37
CA MET A 50 14.66 -23.35 25.22
C MET A 50 16.02 -23.22 24.54
N THR A 51 16.59 -24.34 24.08
CA THR A 51 17.79 -24.32 23.25
C THR A 51 17.48 -23.78 21.85
N GLU A 52 18.49 -23.24 21.17
CA GLU A 52 18.39 -22.79 19.77
C GLU A 52 17.72 -23.85 18.87
N ILE A 53 18.18 -25.09 18.96
CA ILE A 53 17.65 -26.23 18.19
C ILE A 53 16.15 -26.44 18.46
N GLU A 54 15.69 -26.26 19.70
CA GLU A 54 14.27 -26.37 20.05
C GLU A 54 13.44 -25.21 19.51
N ILE A 55 14.00 -23.99 19.50
CA ILE A 55 13.36 -22.81 18.94
C ILE A 55 13.23 -22.96 17.42
N GLU A 56 14.31 -23.29 16.72
CA GLU A 56 14.30 -23.53 15.28
C GLU A 56 13.33 -24.65 14.89
N ALA A 57 13.35 -25.77 15.61
CA ALA A 57 12.44 -26.90 15.35
C ALA A 57 10.96 -26.53 15.60
N ALA A 58 10.69 -25.60 16.53
CA ALA A 58 9.35 -25.08 16.77
C ALA A 58 8.93 -24.06 15.70
N LEU A 59 9.81 -23.13 15.31
CA LEU A 59 9.59 -22.18 14.22
C LEU A 59 9.36 -22.89 12.88
N GLY A 60 10.07 -23.99 12.61
CA GLY A 60 9.87 -24.82 11.43
C GLY A 60 8.49 -25.49 11.32
N LYS A 61 7.69 -25.48 12.40
CA LYS A 61 6.31 -25.99 12.45
C LYS A 61 5.26 -24.89 12.46
N ILE A 62 5.69 -23.63 12.42
CA ILE A 62 4.82 -22.46 12.40
C ILE A 62 4.84 -21.90 11.00
N GLU A 63 3.66 -21.70 10.43
CA GLU A 63 3.52 -21.03 9.15
C GLU A 63 3.70 -19.50 9.33
N ASP A 64 4.31 -18.83 8.35
CA ASP A 64 4.63 -17.38 8.45
C ASP A 64 3.39 -16.54 8.75
N HIS A 65 2.28 -16.86 8.09
CA HIS A 65 0.99 -16.19 8.28
C HIS A 65 0.49 -16.24 9.74
N GLU A 66 0.82 -17.29 10.51
CA GLU A 66 0.42 -17.40 11.92
C GLU A 66 1.17 -16.36 12.77
N ILE A 67 2.47 -16.18 12.51
CA ILE A 67 3.28 -15.17 13.19
C ILE A 67 2.83 -13.77 12.78
N PHE A 68 2.62 -13.53 11.49
CA PHE A 68 2.13 -12.25 11.00
C PHE A 68 0.78 -11.87 11.62
N GLN A 69 -0.17 -12.80 11.73
CA GLN A 69 -1.46 -12.51 12.36
C GLN A 69 -1.35 -12.08 13.82
N ILE A 70 -0.41 -12.65 14.56
CA ILE A 70 -0.14 -12.27 15.95
C ILE A 70 0.43 -10.86 16.01
N LEU A 71 1.47 -10.61 15.21
CA LEU A 71 2.14 -9.30 15.16
C LEU A 71 1.17 -8.21 14.70
N VAL A 72 0.30 -8.48 13.72
CA VAL A 72 -0.74 -7.55 13.26
C VAL A 72 -1.60 -7.03 14.41
N LYS A 73 -1.99 -7.88 15.36
CA LYS A 73 -2.79 -7.45 16.51
C LYS A 73 -2.01 -6.48 17.40
N ALA A 74 -0.75 -6.79 17.69
CA ALA A 74 0.11 -5.96 18.51
C ALA A 74 0.44 -4.61 17.84
N PHE A 75 0.83 -4.63 16.57
CA PHE A 75 1.16 -3.44 15.79
C PHE A 75 -0.05 -2.51 15.58
N ARG A 76 -1.25 -3.03 15.33
CA ARG A 76 -2.46 -2.21 15.15
C ARG A 76 -2.79 -1.35 16.36
N LYS A 77 -2.53 -1.85 17.57
CA LYS A 77 -2.72 -1.08 18.81
C LYS A 77 -1.75 0.09 18.96
N ARG A 78 -0.68 0.10 18.17
CA ARG A 78 0.33 1.17 18.09
C ARG A 78 0.17 2.00 16.82
N ASN A 79 -0.98 1.95 16.15
CA ASN A 79 -1.29 2.66 14.91
C ASN A 79 -0.38 2.28 13.73
N TYR A 80 0.05 1.02 13.66
CA TYR A 80 0.70 0.47 12.48
C TYR A 80 -0.29 -0.37 11.66
N ILE A 81 -0.16 -0.29 10.35
CA ILE A 81 -0.92 -1.10 9.40
C ILE A 81 0.02 -2.08 8.68
N PRO A 82 -0.39 -3.33 8.48
CA PRO A 82 0.36 -4.27 7.66
C PRO A 82 0.11 -3.98 6.18
N ILE A 83 1.17 -3.97 5.39
CA ILE A 83 1.12 -3.88 3.94
C ILE A 83 2.08 -4.89 3.31
N ASP A 84 1.74 -5.34 2.11
CA ASP A 84 2.61 -6.19 1.32
C ASP A 84 3.86 -5.42 0.86
N GLN A 85 5.02 -6.09 0.85
CA GLN A 85 6.29 -5.47 0.47
C GLN A 85 6.30 -4.89 -0.96
N PHE A 86 5.58 -5.49 -1.90
CA PHE A 86 5.52 -4.97 -3.27
C PHE A 86 4.59 -3.76 -3.37
N GLN A 87 3.58 -3.67 -2.50
CA GLN A 87 2.83 -2.43 -2.34
C GLN A 87 3.71 -1.36 -1.70
N PHE A 88 4.41 -1.66 -0.61
CA PHE A 88 5.29 -0.68 0.04
C PHE A 88 6.38 -0.15 -0.89
N ALA A 89 7.00 -1.01 -1.69
CA ALA A 89 7.99 -0.63 -2.70
C ALA A 89 7.47 0.38 -3.74
N ARG A 90 6.15 0.45 -3.95
CA ARG A 90 5.52 1.45 -4.83
C ARG A 90 5.33 2.80 -4.12
N LEU A 91 5.27 2.79 -2.79
CA LEU A 91 5.02 3.98 -1.98
C LEU A 91 6.32 4.63 -1.50
N GLU A 92 7.30 3.83 -1.08
CA GLU A 92 8.55 4.27 -0.47
C GLU A 92 9.71 4.26 -1.48
N LEU A 93 10.17 5.47 -1.84
CA LEU A 93 11.29 5.63 -2.76
C LEU A 93 12.58 5.11 -2.13
N GLY A 94 13.07 3.97 -2.63
CA GLY A 94 14.34 3.36 -2.19
C GLY A 94 14.18 2.02 -1.50
N TYR A 95 12.95 1.64 -1.12
CA TYR A 95 12.69 0.28 -0.66
C TYR A 95 12.79 -0.71 -1.83
N ARG A 96 13.53 -1.81 -1.64
CA ARG A 96 13.68 -2.88 -2.62
C ARG A 96 13.06 -4.16 -2.05
N PRO A 97 11.98 -4.68 -2.65
CA PRO A 97 11.35 -5.89 -2.16
C PRO A 97 12.24 -7.10 -2.43
N THR A 98 12.26 -8.04 -1.50
CA THR A 98 12.83 -9.37 -1.68
C THR A 98 11.85 -10.24 -2.48
N LEU A 99 12.38 -11.10 -3.37
CA LEU A 99 11.55 -11.87 -4.30
C LEU A 99 11.30 -13.31 -3.83
N ASP A 100 12.10 -13.78 -2.89
CA ASP A 100 12.25 -15.17 -2.46
C ASP A 100 11.62 -15.46 -1.09
N ILE A 101 11.25 -14.42 -0.35
CA ILE A 101 10.71 -14.54 1.01
C ILE A 101 9.48 -13.67 1.21
N GLU A 102 8.45 -14.24 1.83
CA GLU A 102 7.24 -13.50 2.22
C GLU A 102 7.62 -12.45 3.27
N THR A 103 7.36 -11.19 2.97
CA THR A 103 7.70 -10.05 3.83
C THR A 103 6.49 -9.15 4.00
N VAL A 104 6.15 -8.87 5.25
CA VAL A 104 5.12 -7.90 5.63
C VAL A 104 5.82 -6.65 6.16
N ILE A 105 5.38 -5.49 5.69
CA ILE A 105 5.83 -4.20 6.21
C ILE A 105 4.75 -3.67 7.15
N PHE A 106 5.12 -3.40 8.38
CA PHE A 106 4.29 -2.67 9.32
C PHE A 106 4.65 -1.20 9.21
N VAL A 107 3.70 -0.38 8.75
CA VAL A 107 3.92 1.06 8.53
C VAL A 107 3.04 1.87 9.47
N LYS A 108 3.56 2.92 10.09
CA LYS A 108 2.73 3.86 10.85
C LYS A 108 1.64 4.44 9.96
N GLU A 109 0.40 4.46 10.43
CA GLU A 109 -0.73 4.97 9.65
C GLU A 109 -0.52 6.42 9.21
N ALA A 110 0.06 7.27 10.07
CA ALA A 110 0.39 8.64 9.75
C ALA A 110 1.45 8.75 8.63
N TYR A 111 2.46 7.86 8.65
CA TYR A 111 3.48 7.83 7.61
C TYR A 111 2.92 7.29 6.29
N TYR A 112 2.14 6.21 6.35
CA TYR A 112 1.43 5.68 5.20
C TYR A 112 0.59 6.76 4.50
N ARG A 113 -0.18 7.55 5.25
CA ARG A 113 -0.94 8.69 4.70
C ARG A 113 -0.03 9.74 4.03
N LYS A 114 1.15 10.03 4.58
CA LYS A 114 2.12 10.95 3.95
C LYS A 114 2.62 10.41 2.61
N LEU A 115 2.92 9.11 2.52
CA LEU A 115 3.32 8.48 1.26
C LEU A 115 2.22 8.63 0.20
N PHE A 116 0.95 8.44 0.58
CA PHE A 116 -0.18 8.63 -0.33
C PHE A 116 -0.40 10.09 -0.75
N ILE A 117 -0.18 11.07 0.12
CA ILE A 117 -0.23 12.49 -0.27
C ILE A 117 0.84 12.81 -1.31
N HIS A 118 2.03 12.23 -1.18
CA HIS A 118 3.08 12.42 -2.18
C HIS A 118 2.66 11.81 -3.53
N LEU A 119 2.15 10.58 -3.52
CA LEU A 119 1.65 9.91 -4.71
C LEU A 119 0.45 10.61 -5.33
N SER A 120 -0.49 11.13 -4.54
CA SER A 120 -1.67 11.81 -5.09
C SER A 120 -1.28 13.05 -5.89
N ARG A 121 -0.20 13.74 -5.49
CA ARG A 121 0.35 14.86 -6.27
C ARG A 121 1.04 14.39 -7.54
N GLN A 122 1.79 13.29 -7.47
CA GLN A 122 2.46 12.71 -8.63
C GLN A 122 1.46 12.16 -9.67
N PHE A 123 0.35 11.58 -9.20
CA PHE A 123 -0.64 10.89 -10.04
C PHE A 123 -1.91 11.70 -10.25
N ASP A 124 -1.90 13.00 -9.93
CA ASP A 124 -3.01 13.91 -10.20
C ASP A 124 -3.38 13.93 -11.70
N TRP A 125 -2.40 13.72 -12.58
CA TRP A 125 -2.65 13.58 -14.01
C TRP A 125 -3.62 12.43 -14.32
N MET A 126 -3.65 11.36 -13.54
CA MET A 126 -4.62 10.27 -13.74
C MET A 126 -6.04 10.74 -13.40
N LEU A 127 -6.20 11.53 -12.34
CA LEU A 127 -7.47 12.11 -11.93
C LEU A 127 -7.99 13.10 -12.98
N LYS A 128 -7.10 13.93 -13.54
CA LYS A 128 -7.40 14.81 -14.68
C LYS A 128 -7.81 14.03 -15.93
N ALA A 129 -7.12 12.93 -16.24
CA ALA A 129 -7.47 12.06 -17.36
C ALA A 129 -8.87 11.46 -17.20
N MET A 130 -9.16 10.95 -15.99
CA MET A 130 -10.49 10.43 -15.65
C MET A 130 -11.57 11.51 -15.76
N ALA A 131 -11.31 12.73 -15.31
CA ALA A 131 -12.24 13.84 -15.47
C ALA A 131 -12.53 14.16 -16.95
N ILE A 132 -11.50 14.20 -17.81
CA ILE A 132 -11.65 14.40 -19.26
C ILE A 132 -12.52 13.30 -19.86
N ASP A 133 -12.23 12.04 -19.53
CA ASP A 133 -12.99 10.90 -20.04
C ASP A 133 -14.44 10.93 -19.57
N THR A 134 -14.67 11.25 -18.31
CA THR A 134 -16.01 11.38 -17.72
C THR A 134 -16.81 12.48 -18.39
N TYR A 135 -16.25 13.68 -18.49
CA TYR A 135 -16.91 14.83 -19.09
C TYR A 135 -17.29 14.57 -20.56
N PHE A 136 -16.33 14.14 -21.39
CA PHE A 136 -16.54 14.03 -22.83
C PHE A 136 -17.18 12.73 -23.29
N ARG A 137 -17.10 11.65 -22.50
CA ARG A 137 -17.44 10.30 -23.00
C ARG A 137 -18.46 9.56 -22.18
N MET A 138 -18.72 9.94 -20.92
CA MET A 138 -19.68 9.22 -20.10
C MET A 138 -21.13 9.71 -20.26
N GLY A 139 -21.35 10.88 -20.86
CA GLY A 139 -22.69 11.42 -21.12
C GLY A 139 -23.42 11.81 -19.83
N LEU A 140 -22.68 12.31 -18.85
CA LEU A 140 -23.19 12.83 -17.59
C LEU A 140 -23.50 14.32 -17.73
N ASP A 141 -24.48 14.80 -16.95
CA ASP A 141 -24.97 16.18 -17.03
C ASP A 141 -24.16 17.11 -16.12
N TYR A 142 -22.90 17.32 -16.48
CA TYR A 142 -22.02 18.31 -15.85
C TYR A 142 -21.89 19.54 -16.74
N LYS A 143 -21.84 20.73 -16.13
CA LYS A 143 -21.73 22.02 -16.83
C LYS A 143 -20.35 22.22 -17.44
N SER A 144 -19.32 21.71 -16.78
CA SER A 144 -17.92 21.93 -17.17
C SER A 144 -17.02 20.77 -16.75
N LEU A 145 -15.85 20.64 -17.40
CA LEU A 145 -14.78 19.74 -17.00
C LEU A 145 -14.29 20.08 -15.59
N ARG A 146 -14.26 21.37 -15.22
CA ARG A 146 -13.91 21.81 -13.87
C ARG A 146 -14.84 21.20 -12.82
N GLU A 147 -16.15 21.29 -13.02
CA GLU A 147 -17.16 20.73 -12.10
C GLU A 147 -16.96 19.21 -11.96
N VAL A 148 -16.69 18.49 -13.05
CA VAL A 148 -16.38 17.05 -13.01
C VAL A 148 -15.15 16.76 -12.15
N TYR A 149 -14.06 17.50 -12.36
CA TYR A 149 -12.83 17.28 -11.64
C TYR A 149 -12.99 17.57 -10.15
N GLU A 150 -13.52 18.74 -9.79
CA GLU A 150 -13.72 19.17 -8.39
C GLU A 150 -14.69 18.25 -7.64
N GLU A 151 -15.80 17.83 -8.25
CA GLU A 151 -16.82 17.03 -7.56
C GLU A 151 -16.46 15.54 -7.43
N LEU A 152 -15.74 14.96 -8.39
CA LEU A 152 -15.51 13.50 -8.43
C LEU A 152 -14.06 13.09 -8.13
N TYR A 153 -13.09 13.91 -8.53
CA TYR A 153 -11.70 13.46 -8.68
C TYR A 153 -10.69 14.23 -7.85
N GLU A 154 -10.87 15.52 -7.61
CA GLU A 154 -9.90 16.37 -6.94
C GLU A 154 -9.50 15.80 -5.58
N GLY A 155 -8.19 15.52 -5.41
CA GLY A 155 -7.63 14.98 -4.18
C GLY A 155 -8.17 13.59 -3.78
N ASN A 156 -8.86 12.87 -4.67
CA ASN A 156 -9.48 11.59 -4.34
C ASN A 156 -8.44 10.45 -4.28
N MET A 157 -7.76 10.37 -3.13
CA MET A 157 -6.69 9.39 -2.88
C MET A 157 -7.15 7.95 -3.01
N ARG A 158 -8.43 7.66 -2.75
CA ARG A 158 -8.99 6.31 -2.85
C ARG A 158 -8.99 5.79 -4.29
N ILE A 159 -9.20 6.67 -5.27
CA ILE A 159 -9.14 6.30 -6.69
C ILE A 159 -7.70 5.91 -7.05
N ILE A 160 -6.72 6.72 -6.62
CA ILE A 160 -5.30 6.43 -6.83
C ILE A 160 -4.94 5.09 -6.17
N GLU A 161 -5.33 4.88 -4.91
CA GLU A 161 -5.16 3.61 -4.20
C GLU A 161 -5.71 2.43 -4.99
N ASP A 162 -6.94 2.52 -5.49
CA ASP A 162 -7.57 1.44 -6.26
C ASP A 162 -6.78 1.13 -7.55
N VAL A 163 -6.37 2.16 -8.30
CA VAL A 163 -5.53 1.99 -9.50
C VAL A 163 -4.19 1.31 -9.15
N PHE A 164 -3.55 1.70 -8.05
CA PHE A 164 -2.27 1.11 -7.64
C PHE A 164 -2.38 -0.29 -7.04
N GLN A 165 -3.46 -0.60 -6.34
CA GLN A 165 -3.65 -1.91 -5.72
C GLN A 165 -4.21 -2.93 -6.73
N LYS A 166 -5.28 -2.55 -7.43
CA LYS A 166 -6.04 -3.45 -8.33
C LYS A 166 -5.56 -3.36 -9.78
N GLY A 167 -4.86 -2.30 -10.15
CA GLY A 167 -4.47 -2.02 -11.54
C GLY A 167 -5.56 -1.28 -12.33
N GLU A 168 -6.74 -1.09 -11.75
CA GLU A 168 -7.87 -0.44 -12.40
C GLU A 168 -8.81 0.24 -11.41
N TYR A 169 -9.57 1.20 -11.94
CA TYR A 169 -10.68 1.85 -11.26
C TYR A 169 -11.89 1.87 -12.20
N SER A 170 -13.09 1.65 -11.66
CA SER A 170 -14.33 1.67 -12.42
C SER A 170 -15.32 2.63 -11.79
N TYR A 171 -15.99 3.41 -12.64
CA TYR A 171 -17.07 4.31 -12.25
C TYR A 171 -18.17 4.25 -13.31
N LEU A 172 -19.39 3.87 -12.90
CA LEU A 172 -20.52 3.61 -13.79
C LEU A 172 -20.13 2.64 -14.93
N THR A 173 -20.19 3.10 -16.19
CA THR A 173 -19.79 2.33 -17.38
C THR A 173 -18.32 2.52 -17.78
N GLY A 174 -17.61 3.44 -17.12
CA GLY A 174 -16.22 3.76 -17.37
C GLY A 174 -15.28 2.86 -16.56
N THR A 175 -14.17 2.44 -17.17
CA THR A 175 -13.09 1.71 -16.51
C THR A 175 -11.75 2.24 -16.98
N TRP A 176 -10.88 2.57 -16.03
CA TRP A 176 -9.53 3.05 -16.26
C TRP A 176 -8.54 2.01 -15.78
N LYS A 177 -7.61 1.60 -16.65
CA LYS A 177 -6.58 0.61 -16.35
C LYS A 177 -5.21 1.24 -16.50
N HIS A 178 -4.36 1.15 -15.48
CA HIS A 178 -3.01 1.73 -15.54
C HIS A 178 -1.99 0.68 -15.98
N ALA A 179 -1.37 0.90 -17.15
CA ALA A 179 -0.31 0.07 -17.67
C ALA A 179 1.04 0.56 -17.14
N ARG A 180 1.49 -0.02 -16.03
CA ARG A 180 2.71 0.40 -15.33
C ARG A 180 3.99 0.34 -16.16
N LYS A 181 4.07 -0.55 -17.15
CA LYS A 181 5.27 -0.70 -18.00
C LYS A 181 5.48 0.51 -18.90
N THR A 182 4.39 1.13 -19.33
CA THR A 182 4.42 2.29 -20.24
C THR A 182 4.03 3.58 -19.54
N ASP A 183 3.59 3.49 -18.28
CA ASP A 183 3.04 4.58 -17.47
C ASP A 183 1.87 5.31 -18.14
N GLU A 184 0.98 4.51 -18.72
CA GLU A 184 -0.20 5.01 -19.46
C GLU A 184 -1.50 4.58 -18.78
N LEU A 185 -2.50 5.45 -18.80
CA LEU A 185 -3.85 5.17 -18.33
C LEU A 185 -4.77 4.90 -19.53
N TYR A 186 -5.35 3.70 -19.58
CA TYR A 186 -6.24 3.26 -20.66
C TYR A 186 -7.69 3.38 -20.22
N PHE A 187 -8.51 4.05 -21.03
CA PHE A 187 -9.93 4.22 -20.77
C PHE A 187 -10.79 3.31 -21.65
N TYR A 188 -11.73 2.65 -20.98
CA TYR A 188 -12.76 1.80 -21.57
C TYR A 188 -14.14 2.27 -21.13
N LYS A 189 -15.12 2.24 -22.04
CA LYS A 189 -16.54 2.44 -21.72
C LYS A 189 -17.32 1.23 -22.19
N SER A 190 -18.09 0.60 -21.30
CA SER A 190 -18.82 -0.64 -21.61
C SER A 190 -17.93 -1.73 -22.24
N ASN A 191 -16.70 -1.87 -21.72
CA ASN A 191 -15.63 -2.76 -22.21
C ASN A 191 -15.06 -2.45 -23.61
N GLU A 192 -15.48 -1.38 -24.27
CA GLU A 192 -14.84 -0.91 -25.50
C GLU A 192 -13.73 0.09 -25.20
N PHE A 193 -12.59 -0.04 -25.87
CA PHE A 193 -11.45 0.87 -25.72
C PHE A 193 -11.73 2.20 -26.44
N PHE A 194 -11.41 3.32 -25.80
CA PHE A 194 -11.59 4.66 -26.38
C PHE A 194 -10.28 5.42 -26.57
N CYS A 195 -9.45 5.48 -25.52
CA CYS A 195 -8.20 6.24 -25.56
C CYS A 195 -7.22 5.79 -24.49
N SER A 196 -5.98 6.23 -24.64
CA SER A 196 -4.94 6.15 -23.63
C SER A 196 -4.36 7.53 -23.34
N TRP A 197 -3.82 7.68 -22.15
CA TRP A 197 -3.30 8.92 -21.60
C TRP A 197 -1.91 8.70 -21.03
N ALA A 198 -1.00 9.61 -21.35
CA ALA A 198 0.27 9.79 -20.65
C ALA A 198 0.27 11.16 -19.95
N GLU A 199 0.99 11.29 -18.84
CA GLU A 199 0.99 12.48 -17.96
C GLU A 199 1.08 13.82 -18.71
N GLY A 200 2.07 13.96 -19.60
CA GLY A 200 2.31 15.21 -20.33
C GLY A 200 1.18 15.59 -21.30
N ALA A 201 0.55 14.59 -21.93
CA ALA A 201 -0.56 14.81 -22.85
C ALA A 201 -1.84 15.22 -22.10
N VAL A 202 -2.08 14.62 -20.93
CA VAL A 202 -3.24 14.94 -20.09
C VAL A 202 -3.14 16.34 -19.55
N SER A 203 -1.99 16.70 -18.97
CA SER A 203 -1.82 18.01 -18.33
C SER A 203 -2.06 19.13 -19.33
N SER A 204 -1.48 19.02 -20.53
CA SER A 204 -1.68 20.00 -21.61
C SER A 204 -3.15 20.11 -22.03
N LYS A 205 -3.83 18.96 -22.20
CA LYS A 205 -5.22 18.94 -22.65
C LYS A 205 -6.18 19.44 -21.58
N PHE A 206 -5.94 19.08 -20.32
CA PHE A 206 -6.79 19.49 -19.21
C PHE A 206 -6.80 21.01 -19.09
N GLU A 207 -5.63 21.65 -19.06
CA GLU A 207 -5.48 23.11 -19.02
C GLU A 207 -6.12 23.78 -20.25
N GLU A 208 -5.87 23.26 -21.46
CA GLU A 208 -6.47 23.79 -22.70
C GLU A 208 -8.01 23.79 -22.67
N GLN A 209 -8.63 22.76 -22.07
CA GLN A 209 -10.09 22.68 -21.98
C GLN A 209 -10.63 23.58 -20.88
N ILE A 210 -9.98 23.64 -19.72
CA ILE A 210 -10.39 24.52 -18.62
C ILE A 210 -10.30 26.00 -19.02
N ASP A 211 -9.30 26.40 -19.81
CA ASP A 211 -9.15 27.79 -20.28
C ASP A 211 -10.18 28.20 -21.34
N ARG A 212 -10.91 27.23 -21.92
CA ARG A 212 -11.93 27.46 -22.95
C ARG A 212 -13.35 27.55 -22.40
N GLU A 213 -13.54 27.21 -21.13
CA GLU A 213 -14.81 27.27 -20.39
C GLU A 213 -15.06 28.65 -19.79
#